data_AF-A0A1V4JYE6-F1
#
_entry.id   AF-A0A1V4JYE6-F1
#
_cell.length_a   1.000
_cell.length_b   1.000
_cell.length_c   1.000
_cell.angle_alpha   90.00
_cell.angle_beta   90.00
_cell.angle_gamma   90.00
#
_symmetry.space_group_name_H-M   'P 1'
#
loop_
_entity.id
_entity.type
_entity.pdbx_description
1 polymer ?
#
loop_
_entity_poly.entity_id
_entity_poly.type
_entity_poly.pdbx_seq_one_letter_code
_entity_poly.pdbx_strand_id
1 'polypeptide(L)'
;MTKTSPFFVCKLQDIQYADIDYMERQLDFTLSPHFAGLPALVNKIREEGMRFILILDPAISANETDYLAFTRALEKDVFIKWPNTDDIIYAKVWPDLPNVIVNDSLDWDTQVEIYRAYTAFPDFFRNSTTEWWTREIAEVYDNPRNASQSLKFDGIWIDMNEPSSFVNGAVGGCRNQELNFPPYVPL
;
A
#
# COMPACT_ATOMS: atom_id res chain seq x y z
N MET A 1 52.18 -5.83 8.32
CA MET A 1 51.17 -5.96 7.25
C MET A 1 50.12 -6.94 7.71
N THR A 2 49.09 -6.45 8.40
CA THR A 2 47.94 -7.23 8.81
C THR A 2 47.05 -7.45 7.59
N LYS A 3 47.01 -8.69 7.08
CA LYS A 3 45.99 -9.10 6.10
C LYS A 3 44.65 -9.06 6.81
N THR A 4 43.86 -8.02 6.57
CA THR A 4 42.42 -8.05 6.77
C THR A 4 41.87 -9.06 5.77
N SER A 5 41.53 -10.26 6.27
CA SER A 5 40.79 -11.24 5.49
C SER A 5 39.46 -10.59 5.10
N PRO A 6 39.04 -10.59 3.82
CA PRO A 6 37.71 -10.14 3.47
C PRO A 6 36.76 -11.11 4.18
N PHE A 7 35.92 -10.57 5.06
CA PHE A 7 34.72 -11.28 5.48
C PHE A 7 33.89 -11.46 4.21
N PHE A 8 34.04 -12.62 3.56
CA PHE A 8 33.02 -13.11 2.66
C PHE A 8 31.81 -13.42 3.55
N VAL A 9 30.92 -12.44 3.73
CA VAL A 9 29.53 -12.77 4.00
C VAL A 9 29.11 -13.63 2.82
N CYS A 10 28.74 -14.89 3.09
CA CYS A 10 28.28 -15.82 2.08
C CYS A 10 26.98 -15.27 1.50
N LYS A 11 27.10 -14.43 0.47
CA LYS A 11 25.99 -13.68 -0.11
C LYS A 11 25.26 -14.60 -1.09
N LEU A 12 24.34 -15.38 -0.57
CA LEU A 12 23.52 -16.31 -1.35
C LEU A 12 22.36 -15.62 -2.09
N GLN A 13 22.03 -14.37 -1.72
CA GLN A 13 20.86 -13.64 -2.23
C GLN A 13 21.18 -12.15 -2.38
N ASP A 14 20.77 -11.55 -3.49
CA ASP A 14 21.02 -10.14 -3.82
C ASP A 14 19.93 -9.19 -3.33
N ILE A 15 18.68 -9.68 -3.21
CA ILE A 15 17.49 -8.86 -2.98
C ILE A 15 16.74 -9.37 -1.75
N GLN A 16 16.46 -8.48 -0.80
CA GLN A 16 15.52 -8.73 0.28
C GLN A 16 14.24 -7.91 0.06
N TYR A 17 13.12 -8.39 0.57
CA TYR A 17 11.82 -7.72 0.49
C TYR A 17 11.19 -7.56 1.88
N ALA A 18 10.23 -6.64 1.98
CA ALA A 18 9.23 -6.59 3.03
C ALA A 18 7.85 -6.53 2.38
N ASP A 19 6.97 -7.42 2.83
CA ASP A 19 5.54 -7.42 2.50
C ASP A 19 4.82 -6.35 3.35
N ILE A 20 3.50 -6.23 3.25
CA ILE A 20 2.66 -5.18 3.86
C ILE A 20 2.85 -5.00 5.38
N ASP A 21 3.45 -5.97 6.09
CA ASP A 21 3.75 -5.89 7.53
C ASP A 21 4.59 -4.67 7.93
N TYR A 22 5.42 -4.13 7.02
CA TYR A 22 6.22 -2.94 7.32
C TYR A 22 5.35 -1.68 7.45
N MET A 23 4.17 -1.67 6.85
CA MET A 23 3.25 -0.55 6.85
C MET A 23 2.47 -0.51 8.17
N GLU A 24 2.13 0.69 8.64
CA GLU A 24 1.26 0.85 9.80
C GLU A 24 -0.17 0.44 9.41
N ARG A 25 -0.68 -0.68 9.96
CA ARG A 25 -2.03 -1.21 9.64
C ARG A 25 -2.25 -1.38 8.13
N GLN A 26 -1.21 -1.79 7.40
CA GLN A 26 -1.26 -1.99 5.95
C GLN A 26 -1.63 -0.71 5.17
N LEU A 27 -1.35 0.47 5.74
CA LEU A 27 -1.53 1.76 5.06
C LEU A 27 -0.31 2.05 4.17
N ASP A 28 -0.52 2.19 2.86
CA ASP A 28 0.56 2.58 1.95
C ASP A 28 1.31 3.83 2.43
N PHE A 29 2.59 3.93 2.08
CA PHE A 29 3.44 5.08 2.39
C PHE A 29 3.62 5.38 3.89
N THR A 30 3.28 4.44 4.78
CA THR A 30 3.53 4.52 6.23
C THR A 30 4.61 3.54 6.67
N LEU A 31 5.11 3.73 7.90
CA LEU A 31 6.07 2.82 8.53
C LEU A 31 5.55 2.45 9.92
N SER A 32 5.29 1.16 10.13
CA SER A 32 4.86 0.60 11.40
C SER A 32 5.89 0.89 12.51
N PRO A 33 5.45 1.25 13.73
CA PRO A 33 6.35 1.38 14.88
C PRO A 33 7.15 0.10 15.17
N HIS A 34 6.59 -1.08 14.85
CA HIS A 34 7.28 -2.36 14.99
C HIS A 34 8.45 -2.53 14.00
N PHE A 35 8.45 -1.74 12.92
CA PHE A 35 9.47 -1.70 11.87
C PHE A 35 10.31 -0.43 11.90
N ALA A 36 10.34 0.32 13.01
CA ALA A 36 11.12 1.56 13.12
C ALA A 36 12.64 1.40 12.82
N GLY A 37 13.18 0.18 12.97
CA GLY A 37 14.57 -0.15 12.62
C GLY A 37 14.80 -0.52 11.14
N LEU A 38 13.74 -0.69 10.35
CA LEU A 38 13.83 -1.10 8.95
C LEU A 38 14.68 -0.16 8.08
N PRO A 39 14.58 1.18 8.18
CA PRO A 39 15.45 2.09 7.44
C PRO A 39 16.95 1.84 7.66
N ALA A 40 17.34 1.58 8.91
CA ALA A 40 18.73 1.29 9.26
C ALA A 40 19.20 -0.06 8.68
N LEU A 41 18.33 -1.08 8.72
CA LEU A 41 18.60 -2.37 8.10
C LEU A 41 18.79 -2.24 6.58
N VAL A 42 17.87 -1.54 5.90
CA VAL A 42 17.94 -1.30 4.46
C VAL A 42 19.24 -0.61 4.07
N ASN A 43 19.62 0.46 4.78
CA ASN A 43 20.89 1.14 4.51
C ASN A 43 22.09 0.21 4.69
N LYS A 44 22.13 -0.57 5.77
CA LYS A 44 23.22 -1.51 6.05
C LYS A 44 23.36 -2.56 4.95
N ILE A 45 22.27 -3.23 4.54
CA ILE A 45 22.35 -4.27 3.51
C ILE A 45 22.75 -3.67 2.15
N ARG A 46 22.34 -2.44 1.86
CA ARG A 46 22.75 -1.72 0.64
C ARG A 46 24.22 -1.36 0.64
N GLU A 47 24.79 -0.96 1.78
CA GLU A 47 26.23 -0.74 1.94
C GLU A 47 27.03 -2.03 1.73
N GLU A 48 26.47 -3.18 2.13
CA GLU A 48 27.01 -4.52 1.84
C GLU A 48 26.70 -4.99 0.39
N GLY A 49 26.15 -4.09 -0.43
CA GLY A 49 25.89 -4.26 -1.87
C GLY A 49 24.61 -5.03 -2.21
N MET A 50 23.72 -5.29 -1.25
CA MET A 50 22.40 -5.88 -1.52
C MET A 50 21.43 -4.81 -2.05
N ARG A 51 20.26 -5.26 -2.48
CA ARG A 51 19.14 -4.42 -2.91
C ARG A 51 17.90 -4.74 -2.10
N PHE A 52 16.97 -3.79 -2.04
CA PHE A 52 15.75 -3.94 -1.28
C PHE A 52 14.51 -3.59 -2.12
N ILE A 53 13.48 -4.44 -2.08
CA ILE A 53 12.20 -4.20 -2.77
C ILE A 53 11.10 -4.01 -1.72
N LEU A 54 10.23 -3.02 -1.94
CA LEU A 54 9.02 -2.81 -1.15
C LEU A 54 7.78 -3.13 -1.99
N ILE A 55 6.78 -3.72 -1.35
CA ILE A 55 5.44 -3.84 -1.92
C ILE A 55 4.67 -2.51 -1.78
N LEU A 56 3.79 -2.21 -2.73
CA LEU A 56 2.75 -1.19 -2.63
C LEU A 56 1.46 -1.74 -3.24
N ASP A 57 0.35 -1.48 -2.56
CA ASP A 57 -0.98 -1.79 -3.08
C ASP A 57 -1.60 -0.52 -3.68
N PRO A 58 -2.58 -0.63 -4.59
CA PRO A 58 -3.23 0.57 -5.14
C PRO A 58 -4.29 1.16 -4.20
N ALA A 59 -4.80 0.41 -3.23
CA ALA A 59 -6.00 0.77 -2.46
C ALA A 59 -5.68 1.64 -1.24
N ILE A 60 -6.10 2.91 -1.27
CA ILE A 60 -5.78 3.87 -0.20
C ILE A 60 -6.90 3.93 0.85
N SER A 61 -6.57 3.70 2.12
CA SER A 61 -7.54 3.82 3.23
C SER A 61 -8.15 5.21 3.32
N ALA A 62 -9.47 5.24 3.48
CA ALA A 62 -10.30 6.44 3.53
C ALA A 62 -10.85 6.76 4.93
N ASN A 63 -10.61 5.90 5.92
CA ASN A 63 -11.12 6.07 7.28
C ASN A 63 -10.09 6.68 8.25
N GLU A 64 -9.00 7.23 7.73
CA GLU A 64 -7.92 7.81 8.53
C GLU A 64 -8.06 9.32 8.71
N THR A 65 -7.69 9.83 9.88
CA THR A 65 -7.78 11.26 10.19
C THR A 65 -6.59 12.06 9.66
N ASP A 66 -5.36 11.53 9.79
CA ASP A 66 -4.11 12.26 9.51
C ASP A 66 -3.25 11.53 8.46
N TYR A 67 -3.87 11.13 7.35
CA TYR A 67 -3.21 10.34 6.31
C TYR A 67 -3.00 11.16 5.03
N LEU A 68 -1.79 11.69 4.86
CA LEU A 68 -1.46 12.61 3.77
C LEU A 68 -1.68 12.01 2.38
N ALA A 69 -1.41 10.72 2.18
CA ALA A 69 -1.60 10.09 0.89
C ALA A 69 -3.06 10.18 0.45
N PHE A 70 -4.01 9.89 1.36
CA PHE A 70 -5.44 10.04 1.09
C PHE A 70 -5.86 11.50 0.93
N THR A 71 -5.42 12.40 1.83
CA THR A 71 -5.79 13.82 1.75
C THR A 71 -5.33 14.47 0.45
N ARG A 72 -4.08 14.24 0.03
CA ARG A 72 -3.54 14.78 -1.22
C ARG A 72 -4.19 14.14 -2.46
N ALA A 73 -4.56 12.86 -2.37
CA ALA A 73 -5.32 12.18 -3.42
C ALA A 73 -6.68 12.84 -3.63
N LEU A 74 -7.38 13.21 -2.55
CA LEU A 74 -8.62 13.99 -2.63
C LEU A 74 -8.39 15.37 -3.26
N GLU A 75 -7.35 16.10 -2.84
CA GLU A 75 -7.00 17.42 -3.39
C GLU A 75 -6.69 17.37 -4.90
N LYS A 76 -6.09 16.27 -5.38
CA LYS A 76 -5.72 16.06 -6.78
C LYS A 76 -6.79 15.36 -7.62
N ASP A 77 -7.94 15.04 -7.02
CA ASP A 77 -9.05 14.30 -7.64
C ASP A 77 -8.59 13.04 -8.39
N VAL A 78 -7.88 12.15 -7.69
CA VAL A 78 -7.28 10.95 -8.30
C VAL A 78 -8.15 9.71 -8.19
N PHE A 79 -9.11 9.67 -7.26
CA PHE A 79 -9.89 8.47 -6.98
C PHE A 79 -10.97 8.18 -8.03
N ILE A 80 -11.25 6.90 -8.22
CA ILE A 80 -12.36 6.40 -9.03
C ILE A 80 -13.69 6.71 -8.31
N LYS A 81 -14.61 7.30 -9.06
CA LYS A 81 -15.93 7.77 -8.58
C LYS A 81 -17.07 7.15 -9.36
N TRP A 82 -18.26 7.16 -8.78
CA TRP A 82 -19.46 6.75 -9.48
C TRP A 82 -19.74 7.68 -10.69
N PRO A 83 -20.27 7.14 -11.82
CA PRO A 83 -20.64 7.98 -12.95
C PRO A 83 -21.66 9.05 -12.56
N ASN A 84 -21.43 10.28 -13.02
CA ASN A 84 -22.30 11.44 -12.79
C ASN A 84 -22.46 11.86 -11.30
N THR A 85 -21.55 11.44 -10.41
CA THR A 85 -21.50 11.95 -9.03
C THR A 85 -20.06 12.25 -8.62
N ASP A 86 -19.88 12.95 -7.50
CA ASP A 86 -18.58 13.16 -6.88
C ASP A 86 -18.24 12.08 -5.82
N ASP A 87 -19.09 11.05 -5.70
CA ASP A 87 -18.93 10.00 -4.70
C ASP A 87 -17.84 9.02 -5.11
N ILE A 88 -16.86 8.82 -4.23
CA ILE A 88 -15.84 7.78 -4.38
C ILE A 88 -16.48 6.39 -4.32
N ILE A 89 -16.00 5.48 -5.17
CA ILE A 89 -16.33 4.06 -5.06
C ILE A 89 -15.42 3.45 -4.00
N TYR A 90 -16.01 3.10 -2.85
CA TYR A 90 -15.28 2.47 -1.76
C TYR A 90 -15.28 0.95 -1.89
N ALA A 91 -14.16 0.36 -1.52
CA ALA A 91 -13.91 -1.07 -1.48
C ALA A 91 -13.30 -1.45 -0.12
N LYS A 92 -12.94 -2.72 0.06
CA LYS A 92 -12.15 -3.18 1.21
C LYS A 92 -10.99 -4.04 0.72
N VAL A 93 -9.81 -3.80 1.30
CA VAL A 93 -8.57 -4.58 1.07
C VAL A 93 -7.85 -4.70 2.43
N TRP A 94 -6.52 -4.71 2.46
CA TRP A 94 -5.67 -4.94 3.63
C TRP A 94 -5.74 -3.89 4.75
N PRO A 95 -5.93 -2.58 4.47
CA PRO A 95 -5.92 -1.58 5.54
C PRO A 95 -6.93 -1.86 6.65
N ASP A 96 -6.49 -1.81 7.90
CA ASP A 96 -7.36 -1.94 9.07
C ASP A 96 -7.89 -0.57 9.52
N LEU A 97 -9.07 -0.54 10.13
CA LEU A 97 -9.65 0.65 10.76
C LEU A 97 -8.79 1.17 11.92
N PRO A 98 -8.83 2.48 12.22
CA PRO A 98 -8.13 3.00 13.39
C PRO A 98 -8.80 2.53 14.68
N ASN A 99 -7.99 2.28 15.71
CA ASN A 99 -8.44 1.89 17.06
C ASN A 99 -9.19 0.55 17.14
N VAL A 100 -9.04 -0.34 16.16
CA VAL A 100 -9.53 -1.72 16.25
C VAL A 100 -8.39 -2.67 16.67
N ILE A 101 -8.72 -3.70 17.44
CA ILE A 101 -7.79 -4.80 17.74
C ILE A 101 -8.24 -5.98 16.89
N VAL A 102 -7.39 -6.36 15.94
CA VAL A 102 -7.65 -7.48 15.03
C VAL A 102 -7.57 -8.79 15.81
N ASN A 103 -8.59 -9.63 15.66
CA ASN A 103 -8.60 -11.00 16.15
C ASN A 103 -8.53 -11.96 14.97
N ASP A 104 -7.33 -12.48 14.71
CA ASP A 104 -7.05 -13.38 13.58
C ASP A 104 -7.73 -14.76 13.70
N SER A 105 -8.35 -15.05 14.86
CA SER A 105 -9.12 -16.29 15.04
C SER A 105 -10.56 -16.20 14.51
N LEU A 106 -11.03 -15.02 14.12
CA LEU A 106 -12.35 -14.85 13.49
C LEU A 106 -12.33 -15.35 12.05
N ASP A 107 -13.49 -15.70 11.51
CA ASP A 107 -13.59 -16.05 10.09
C ASP A 107 -13.31 -14.84 9.20
N TRP A 108 -12.88 -15.13 7.97
CA TRP A 108 -12.42 -14.12 7.02
C TRP A 108 -13.49 -13.05 6.73
N ASP A 109 -14.74 -13.45 6.52
CA ASP A 109 -15.81 -12.51 6.16
C ASP A 109 -16.11 -11.56 7.32
N THR A 110 -16.15 -12.08 8.55
CA THR A 110 -16.28 -11.25 9.76
C THR A 110 -15.12 -10.27 9.89
N GLN A 111 -13.87 -10.70 9.65
CA GLN A 111 -12.70 -9.80 9.69
C GLN A 111 -12.82 -8.68 8.65
N VAL A 112 -13.22 -9.02 7.42
CA VAL A 112 -13.45 -8.04 6.35
C VAL A 112 -14.54 -7.04 6.76
N GLU A 113 -15.62 -7.51 7.39
CA GLU A 113 -16.71 -6.64 7.82
C GLU A 113 -16.30 -5.66 8.91
N ILE A 114 -15.64 -6.12 9.97
CA ILE A 114 -15.47 -5.33 11.21
C ILE A 114 -14.10 -4.67 11.36
N TYR A 115 -13.05 -5.18 10.70
CA TYR A 115 -11.69 -4.65 10.84
C TYR A 115 -11.23 -3.87 9.62
N ARG A 116 -11.52 -4.33 8.40
CA ARG A 116 -10.98 -3.70 7.18
C ARG A 116 -11.62 -2.33 6.94
N ALA A 117 -10.77 -1.33 6.76
CA ALA A 117 -11.17 0.03 6.43
C ALA A 117 -11.73 0.11 5.01
N TYR A 118 -12.50 1.16 4.75
CA TYR A 118 -12.88 1.53 3.40
C TYR A 118 -11.65 2.04 2.68
N THR A 119 -11.49 1.60 1.44
CA THR A 119 -10.38 1.96 0.58
C THR A 119 -10.89 2.55 -0.72
N ALA A 120 -10.13 3.49 -1.27
CA ALA A 120 -10.41 4.13 -2.54
C ALA A 120 -9.31 3.76 -3.55
N PHE A 121 -9.72 3.44 -4.78
CA PHE A 121 -8.79 3.12 -5.85
C PHE A 121 -8.47 4.37 -6.69
N PRO A 122 -7.18 4.69 -6.89
CA PRO A 122 -6.76 5.76 -7.78
C PRO A 122 -6.91 5.35 -9.26
N ASP A 123 -7.28 6.31 -10.09
CA ASP A 123 -7.40 6.16 -11.54
C ASP A 123 -6.03 6.42 -12.19
N PHE A 124 -5.25 5.37 -12.40
CA PHE A 124 -3.89 5.47 -12.97
C PHE A 124 -3.84 5.96 -14.43
N PHE A 125 -4.97 6.15 -15.11
CA PHE A 125 -5.00 6.79 -16.44
C PHE A 125 -4.90 8.32 -16.37
N ARG A 126 -5.12 8.93 -15.20
CA ARG A 126 -5.03 10.38 -15.04
C ARG A 126 -3.59 10.82 -14.78
N ASN A 127 -3.17 11.89 -15.44
CA ASN A 127 -1.88 12.53 -15.17
C ASN A 127 -1.76 13.01 -13.71
N SER A 128 -2.86 13.47 -13.11
CA SER A 128 -2.90 13.87 -11.69
C SER A 128 -2.56 12.71 -10.76
N THR A 129 -3.01 11.50 -11.09
CA THR A 129 -2.68 10.27 -10.35
C THR A 129 -1.20 9.95 -10.48
N THR A 130 -0.61 10.05 -11.67
CA THR A 130 0.84 9.83 -11.85
C THR A 130 1.65 10.82 -11.03
N GLU A 131 1.30 12.10 -11.02
CA GLU A 131 1.96 13.12 -10.20
C GLU A 131 1.87 12.81 -8.71
N TRP A 132 0.68 12.49 -8.23
CA TRP A 132 0.43 12.16 -6.83
C TRP A 132 1.17 10.88 -6.42
N TRP A 133 1.03 9.78 -7.16
CA TRP A 133 1.67 8.50 -6.87
C TRP A 133 3.20 8.61 -6.82
N THR A 134 3.78 9.31 -7.81
CA THR A 134 5.23 9.56 -7.85
C THR A 134 5.70 10.37 -6.65
N ARG A 135 4.90 11.35 -6.21
CA ARG A 135 5.22 12.14 -5.02
C ARG A 135 5.19 11.30 -3.75
N GLU A 136 4.15 10.50 -3.54
CA GLU A 136 4.04 9.69 -2.33
C GLU A 136 5.19 8.65 -2.26
N ILE A 137 5.54 8.02 -3.39
CA ILE A 137 6.73 7.15 -3.51
C ILE A 137 8.02 7.92 -3.16
N ALA A 138 8.18 9.14 -3.68
CA ALA A 138 9.36 9.95 -3.42
C ALA A 138 9.48 10.33 -1.93
N GLU A 139 8.37 10.63 -1.26
CA GLU A 139 8.36 10.94 0.18
C GLU A 139 8.57 9.69 1.06
N VAL A 140 8.31 8.47 0.58
CA VAL A 140 8.78 7.25 1.25
C VAL A 140 10.30 7.10 1.12
N TYR A 141 10.83 7.35 -0.09
CA TYR A 141 12.26 7.22 -0.35
C TYR A 141 13.10 8.28 0.37
N ASP A 142 12.60 9.52 0.42
CA ASP A 142 13.19 10.69 1.07
C ASP A 142 12.13 11.39 1.92
N ASN A 143 11.97 10.95 3.17
CA ASN A 143 10.92 11.44 4.04
C ASN A 143 11.20 12.87 4.50
N PRO A 144 10.39 13.86 4.06
CA PRO A 144 10.67 15.28 4.33
C PRO A 144 10.35 15.67 5.78
N ARG A 145 9.55 14.87 6.49
CA ARG A 145 9.14 15.13 7.87
C ARG A 145 10.08 14.46 8.87
N ASN A 146 10.59 13.28 8.53
CA ASN A 146 11.52 12.53 9.37
C ASN A 146 12.50 11.72 8.53
N ALA A 147 13.72 12.27 8.35
CA ALA A 147 14.76 11.63 7.56
C ALA A 147 15.12 10.22 8.05
N SER A 148 14.99 9.92 9.35
CA SER A 148 15.29 8.58 9.89
C SER A 148 14.27 7.50 9.49
N GLN A 149 13.10 7.90 8.98
CA GLN A 149 12.07 7.02 8.43
C GLN A 149 12.17 6.85 6.91
N SER A 150 13.16 7.46 6.25
CA SER A 150 13.35 7.31 4.80
C SER A 150 13.71 5.87 4.44
N LEU A 151 12.93 5.24 3.57
CA LEU A 151 13.15 3.86 3.13
C LEU A 151 13.83 3.82 1.77
N LYS A 152 15.09 3.42 1.79
CA LYS A 152 16.01 3.50 0.66
C LYS A 152 15.90 2.27 -0.25
N PHE A 153 14.73 2.01 -0.84
CA PHE A 153 14.47 0.85 -1.72
C PHE A 153 15.10 0.98 -3.13
N ASP A 154 15.29 -0.13 -3.82
CA ASP A 154 15.88 -0.23 -5.16
C ASP A 154 14.89 -0.73 -6.23
N GLY A 155 13.69 -1.14 -5.81
CA GLY A 155 12.59 -1.55 -6.68
C GLY A 155 11.26 -1.51 -5.94
N ILE A 156 10.18 -1.52 -6.70
CA ILE A 156 8.80 -1.53 -6.18
C ILE A 156 8.10 -2.75 -6.77
N TRP A 157 7.45 -3.50 -5.90
CA TRP A 157 6.50 -4.56 -6.25
C TRP A 157 5.10 -3.96 -6.11
N ILE A 158 4.38 -3.83 -7.23
CA ILE A 158 2.97 -3.46 -7.22
C ILE A 158 2.13 -4.74 -7.20
N ASP A 159 1.22 -4.87 -6.25
CA ASP A 159 0.34 -6.04 -6.12
C ASP A 159 -1.13 -5.64 -5.94
N MET A 160 -2.01 -6.63 -5.89
CA MET A 160 -3.46 -6.46 -5.64
C MET A 160 -4.15 -5.54 -6.66
N ASN A 161 -3.60 -5.46 -7.87
CA ASN A 161 -3.89 -4.42 -8.86
C ASN A 161 -4.71 -4.92 -10.07
N GLU A 162 -5.46 -6.00 -9.93
CA GLU A 162 -6.45 -6.43 -10.91
C GLU A 162 -7.50 -5.36 -11.28
N PRO A 163 -8.05 -4.51 -10.37
CA PRO A 163 -7.84 -4.33 -8.92
C PRO A 163 -8.60 -5.33 -8.04
N SER A 164 -7.93 -5.86 -7.02
CA SER A 164 -8.53 -6.82 -6.09
C SER A 164 -9.31 -6.13 -4.97
N SER A 165 -10.45 -6.70 -4.58
CA SER A 165 -11.18 -6.28 -3.39
C SER A 165 -11.78 -7.47 -2.64
N PHE A 166 -11.84 -7.35 -1.32
CA PHE A 166 -12.45 -8.33 -0.42
C PHE A 166 -13.98 -8.24 -0.39
N VAL A 167 -14.57 -7.26 -1.06
CA VAL A 167 -16.02 -7.16 -1.24
C VAL A 167 -16.37 -7.23 -2.72
N ASN A 168 -17.46 -7.93 -3.04
CA ASN A 168 -17.94 -8.01 -4.41
C ASN A 168 -18.48 -6.65 -4.86
N GLY A 169 -17.77 -6.01 -5.80
CA GLY A 169 -18.14 -4.71 -6.33
C GLY A 169 -17.70 -3.55 -5.45
N ALA A 170 -18.63 -2.95 -4.71
CA ALA A 170 -18.38 -1.80 -3.86
C ALA A 170 -19.01 -1.98 -2.47
N VAL A 171 -18.47 -1.27 -1.48
CA VAL A 171 -19.11 -1.14 -0.17
C VAL A 171 -20.49 -0.52 -0.35
N GLY A 172 -21.53 -1.22 0.13
CA GLY A 172 -22.93 -0.83 -0.07
C GLY A 172 -23.55 -1.32 -1.38
N GLY A 173 -22.81 -2.08 -2.19
CA GLY A 173 -23.29 -2.71 -3.42
C GLY A 173 -23.13 -1.87 -4.68
N CYS A 174 -23.49 -2.47 -5.82
CA CYS A 174 -23.32 -1.87 -7.14
C CYS A 174 -24.62 -1.25 -7.68
N ARG A 175 -24.50 -0.10 -8.37
CA ARG A 175 -25.66 0.69 -8.84
C ARG A 175 -26.16 0.31 -10.25
N ASN A 176 -25.31 -0.26 -11.11
CA ASN A 176 -25.64 -0.50 -12.53
C ASN A 176 -26.05 -1.95 -12.79
N GLN A 177 -27.33 -2.20 -13.12
CA GLN A 177 -27.84 -3.55 -13.36
C GLN A 177 -27.28 -4.21 -14.63
N GLU A 178 -27.07 -3.46 -15.71
CA GLU A 178 -26.58 -4.01 -16.98
C GLU A 178 -25.13 -4.50 -16.86
N LEU A 179 -24.30 -3.78 -16.09
CA LEU A 179 -22.92 -4.19 -15.82
C LEU A 179 -22.83 -5.33 -14.79
N ASN A 180 -23.70 -5.32 -13.78
CA ASN A 180 -23.73 -6.37 -12.77
C ASN A 180 -24.29 -7.69 -13.30
N PHE A 181 -25.22 -7.62 -14.25
CA PHE A 181 -25.91 -8.77 -14.85
C PHE A 181 -25.84 -8.67 -16.38
N PRO A 182 -24.64 -8.82 -16.96
CA PRO A 182 -24.47 -8.72 -18.40
C PRO A 182 -25.22 -9.87 -19.09
N PRO A 183 -25.67 -9.68 -20.34
CA PRO A 183 -26.39 -10.71 -21.09
C PRO A 183 -25.55 -11.99 -21.33
N TYR A 184 -24.23 -11.90 -21.15
CA TYR A 184 -23.31 -13.02 -21.24
C TYR A 184 -22.28 -12.94 -20.11
N VAL A 185 -22.22 -13.97 -19.29
CA VAL A 185 -21.19 -14.19 -18.27
C VAL A 185 -20.26 -15.30 -18.79
N PRO A 186 -18.96 -15.02 -19.05
CA PRO A 186 -18.00 -16.04 -19.44
C PRO A 186 -17.94 -17.16 -18.39
N LEU A 187 -17.79 -18.40 -18.86
CA LEU A 187 -17.64 -19.60 -18.02
C LEU A 187 -16.22 -19.75 -17.48
#